data_AF-A0A7T1DW87-F1
#
_entry.id   AF-A0A7T1DW87-F1
#
_cell.length_a   1.000
_cell.length_b   1.000
_cell.length_c   1.000
_cell.angle_alpha   90.00
_cell.angle_beta   90.00
_cell.angle_gamma   90.00
#
_symmetry.space_group_name_H-M   'P 1'
#
loop_
_entity.id
_entity.type
_entity.pdbx_description
1 polymer ?
#
loop_
_entity_poly.entity_id
_entity_poly.type
_entity_poly.pdbx_seq_one_letter_code
_entity_poly.pdbx_strand_id
1 'polypeptide(L)'
;MTQQPCTEASTTSASPSGIFLPSMVWTTDRETVAAEKKRLLALHQQLNAVVNNAHHADECATWHMMAEASLFQLDQDIDALFDWLEANERGQRRERPDRMYD
;
A
#
# COMPACT_ATOMS: atom_id res chain seq x y z
N MET A 1 3.65 -27.24 -45.99
CA MET A 1 3.26 -27.24 -44.57
C MET A 1 4.49 -26.91 -43.77
N THR A 2 4.69 -25.64 -43.45
CA THR A 2 5.88 -25.13 -42.76
C THR A 2 5.52 -24.87 -41.30
N GLN A 3 6.20 -25.56 -40.39
CA GLN A 3 6.05 -25.44 -38.95
C GLN A 3 6.41 -24.02 -38.48
N GLN A 4 5.52 -23.37 -37.75
CA GLN A 4 5.85 -22.20 -36.93
C GLN A 4 6.62 -22.68 -35.69
N PRO A 5 7.73 -22.04 -35.32
CA PRO A 5 8.30 -22.21 -33.99
C PRO A 5 7.36 -21.52 -32.99
N CYS A 6 6.86 -22.29 -32.03
CA CYS A 6 6.27 -21.74 -30.82
C CYS A 6 7.38 -20.98 -30.08
N THR A 7 7.38 -19.66 -30.23
CA THR A 7 8.17 -18.77 -29.38
C THR A 7 7.74 -18.98 -27.94
N GLU A 8 8.62 -19.62 -27.17
CA GLU A 8 8.49 -19.75 -25.72
C GLU A 8 8.22 -18.37 -25.14
N ALA A 9 7.10 -18.26 -24.42
CA ALA A 9 6.71 -17.03 -23.74
C ALA A 9 7.82 -16.67 -22.76
N SER A 10 8.58 -15.63 -23.11
CA SER A 10 9.55 -14.98 -22.24
C SER A 10 8.90 -14.74 -20.88
N THR A 11 9.28 -15.54 -19.90
CA THR A 11 9.06 -15.26 -18.48
C THR A 11 10.08 -14.21 -18.05
N THR A 12 9.97 -13.02 -18.63
CA THR A 12 10.61 -11.82 -18.10
C THR A 12 9.77 -11.34 -16.91
N SER A 13 10.22 -11.75 -15.72
CA SER A 13 9.95 -11.18 -14.39
C SER A 13 9.01 -9.97 -14.38
N ALA A 14 7.79 -10.21 -13.89
CA ALA A 14 6.69 -9.26 -13.83
C ALA A 14 7.04 -7.95 -13.10
N SER A 15 6.53 -6.85 -13.67
CA SER A 15 6.65 -5.42 -13.31
C SER A 15 6.52 -5.09 -11.82
N PRO A 16 6.93 -3.89 -11.36
CA PRO A 16 6.33 -3.33 -10.16
C PRO A 16 4.85 -3.05 -10.48
N SER A 17 3.97 -3.90 -9.97
CA SER A 17 2.53 -3.67 -9.99
C SER A 17 2.27 -2.38 -9.22
N GLY A 18 1.76 -1.34 -9.88
CA GLY A 18 1.31 -0.13 -9.19
C GLY A 18 0.29 -0.45 -8.11
N ILE A 19 -0.02 0.55 -7.29
CA ILE A 19 -1.00 0.45 -6.22
C ILE A 19 -2.04 1.54 -6.35
N PHE A 20 -3.26 1.21 -5.93
CA PHE A 20 -4.34 2.17 -5.79
C PHE A 20 -4.33 2.74 -4.38
N LEU A 21 -4.20 4.06 -4.26
CA LEU A 21 -4.17 4.75 -2.98
C LEU A 21 -5.58 5.07 -2.49
N PRO A 22 -5.80 5.20 -1.16
CA PRO A 22 -7.08 5.67 -0.61
C PRO A 22 -7.51 7.06 -1.09
N SER A 23 -6.57 7.89 -1.56
CA SER A 23 -6.84 9.15 -2.27
C SER A 23 -7.45 8.98 -3.68
N MET A 24 -7.80 7.75 -4.07
CA MET A 24 -8.37 7.40 -5.38
C MET A 24 -7.40 7.61 -6.55
N VAL A 25 -6.10 7.48 -6.28
CA VAL A 25 -5.03 7.65 -7.28
C VAL A 25 -4.32 6.32 -7.50
N TRP A 26 -4.23 5.89 -8.75
CA TRP A 26 -3.32 4.81 -9.13
C TRP A 26 -1.90 5.37 -9.30
N THR A 27 -0.90 4.73 -8.70
CA THR A 27 0.50 5.15 -8.82
C THR A 27 1.47 3.99 -8.87
N THR A 28 2.62 4.22 -9.49
CA THR A 28 3.82 3.38 -9.41
C THR A 28 4.97 4.10 -8.70
N ASP A 29 4.78 5.36 -8.32
CA ASP A 29 5.81 6.18 -7.70
C ASP A 29 5.90 5.92 -6.19
N ARG A 30 7.09 5.52 -5.76
CA ARG A 30 7.39 5.18 -4.36
C ARG A 30 7.28 6.39 -3.44
N GLU A 31 7.66 7.58 -3.90
CA GLU A 31 7.58 8.79 -3.08
C GLU A 31 6.13 9.18 -2.82
N THR A 32 5.28 9.09 -3.84
CA THR A 32 3.83 9.28 -3.72
C THR A 32 3.21 8.29 -2.72
N VAL A 33 3.58 7.00 -2.78
CA VAL A 33 3.08 5.99 -1.82
C VAL A 33 3.55 6.28 -0.38
N ALA A 34 4.80 6.69 -0.20
CA ALA A 34 5.34 7.05 1.10
C ALA A 34 4.68 8.31 1.68
N ALA A 35 4.40 9.31 0.84
CA ALA A 35 3.69 10.52 1.23
C ALA A 35 2.24 10.21 1.66
N GLU A 36 1.54 9.36 0.90
CA GLU A 36 0.19 8.94 1.23
C GLU A 36 0.14 8.20 2.56
N LYS A 37 1.06 7.26 2.78
CA LYS A 37 1.19 6.56 4.06
C LYS A 37 1.37 7.52 5.23
N LYS A 38 2.23 8.55 5.08
CA LYS A 38 2.41 9.58 6.12
C LYS A 38 1.12 10.36 6.37
N ARG A 39 0.36 10.67 5.33
CA ARG A 39 -0.96 11.32 5.43
C ARG A 39 -1.94 10.45 6.22
N LEU A 40 -2.01 9.15 5.92
CA LEU A 40 -2.90 8.22 6.61
C LEU A 40 -2.52 8.04 8.09
N LEU A 41 -1.23 7.94 8.42
CA LEU A 41 -0.76 7.86 9.81
C LEU A 41 -1.19 9.10 10.63
N ALA A 42 -1.11 10.29 10.04
CA ALA A 42 -1.55 11.51 10.69
C ALA A 42 -3.08 11.52 10.90
N LEU A 43 -3.84 11.05 9.91
CA LEU A 43 -5.29 10.93 10.00
C LEU A 43 -5.72 9.91 11.07
N HIS A 44 -5.06 8.75 11.12
CA HIS A 44 -5.28 7.73 12.13
C HIS A 44 -5.08 8.30 13.55
N GLN A 45 -3.99 9.03 13.79
CA GLN A 45 -3.75 9.67 15.09
C GLN A 45 -4.86 10.67 15.47
N GLN A 46 -5.32 11.48 14.53
CA GLN A 46 -6.40 12.44 14.76
C GLN A 46 -7.71 11.74 15.09
N LEU A 47 -8.10 10.73 14.30
CA LEU A 47 -9.34 9.99 14.51
C LEU A 47 -9.31 9.21 15.83
N ASN A 48 -8.19 8.57 16.15
CA ASN A 48 -8.03 7.84 17.41
C ASN A 48 -8.15 8.77 18.62
N ALA A 49 -7.59 9.99 18.54
CA ALA A 49 -7.78 10.99 19.59
C ALA A 49 -9.26 11.40 19.75
N VAL A 50 -10.00 11.55 18.65
CA VAL A 50 -11.43 11.88 18.68
C VAL A 50 -12.23 10.75 19.32
N VAL A 51 -11.98 9.50 18.94
CA VAL A 51 -12.67 8.32 19.50
C VAL A 51 -12.43 8.21 21.01
N ASN A 52 -11.17 8.31 21.44
CA ASN A 52 -10.84 8.19 22.87
C ASN A 52 -11.40 9.35 23.73
N ASN A 53 -11.60 10.53 23.14
CA ASN A 53 -12.19 11.68 23.84
C ASN A 53 -13.73 11.67 23.84
N ALA A 54 -14.36 10.89 22.95
CA ALA A 54 -15.80 10.75 22.92
C ALA A 54 -16.25 9.86 24.09
N HIS A 55 -16.84 10.49 25.12
CA HIS A 55 -17.43 9.75 26.24
C HIS A 55 -18.47 8.76 25.71
N HIS A 56 -18.44 7.52 26.21
CA HIS A 56 -19.38 6.44 25.90
C HIS A 56 -20.81 6.72 26.45
N ALA A 57 -21.39 7.87 26.11
CA ALA A 57 -22.81 8.08 26.26
C ALA A 57 -23.52 7.33 25.13
N ASP A 58 -24.61 6.63 25.44
CA ASP A 58 -25.42 5.86 24.46
C ASP A 58 -25.82 6.69 23.23
N GLU A 59 -25.95 8.02 23.39
CA GLU A 59 -26.29 8.96 22.32
C GLU A 59 -25.23 9.05 21.20
N CYS A 60 -23.99 8.65 21.49
CA CYS A 60 -22.88 8.65 20.54
C CYS A 60 -22.50 7.26 20.01
N ALA A 61 -23.21 6.19 20.40
CA ALA A 61 -22.83 4.81 20.10
C ALA A 61 -22.65 4.53 18.60
N THR A 62 -23.56 5.04 17.74
CA THR A 62 -23.44 4.88 16.28
C THR A 62 -22.21 5.57 15.72
N TRP A 63 -21.94 6.81 16.14
CA TRP A 63 -20.76 7.56 15.70
C TRP A 63 -19.46 6.91 16.19
N HIS A 64 -19.47 6.36 17.40
CA HIS A 64 -18.35 5.62 17.95
C HIS A 64 -18.04 4.38 17.11
N MET A 65 -19.06 3.54 16.83
CA MET A 65 -18.90 2.35 15.98
C MET A 65 -18.39 2.71 14.56
N MET A 66 -18.91 3.79 13.96
CA MET A 66 -18.44 4.26 12.66
C MET A 66 -16.98 4.70 12.70
N ALA A 67 -16.57 5.37 13.77
CA ALA A 67 -15.21 5.84 13.93
C ALA A 67 -14.23 4.69 14.20
N GLU A 68 -14.62 3.68 14.98
CA GLU A 68 -13.86 2.44 15.17
C GLU A 68 -13.69 1.68 13.85
N ALA A 69 -14.77 1.52 13.07
CA ALA A 69 -14.70 0.89 11.75
C ALA A 69 -13.80 1.67 10.78
N SER A 70 -13.82 3.01 10.85
CA SER A 70 -12.95 3.86 10.03
C SER A 70 -11.48 3.76 10.44
N LEU A 71 -11.19 3.63 11.73
CA LEU A 71 -9.82 3.37 12.23
C LEU A 71 -9.31 2.03 11.71
N PHE A 72 -10.14 0.99 11.81
CA PHE A 72 -9.78 -0.33 11.30
C PHE A 72 -9.48 -0.33 9.80
N GLN A 73 -10.27 0.39 9.00
CA GLN A 73 -9.97 0.54 7.57
C GLN A 73 -8.65 1.29 7.33
N LEU A 74 -8.37 2.35 8.11
CA LEU A 74 -7.11 3.10 8.00
C LEU A 74 -5.90 2.23 8.32
N ASP A 75 -5.99 1.37 9.33
CA ASP A 75 -4.92 0.44 9.67
C ASP A 75 -4.61 -0.51 8.51
N GLN A 76 -5.65 -1.10 7.91
CA GLN A 76 -5.51 -1.98 6.75
C GLN A 76 -4.88 -1.26 5.54
N ASP A 77 -5.31 -0.02 5.28
CA ASP A 77 -4.77 0.79 4.20
C ASP A 77 -3.28 1.09 4.45
N ILE A 78 -2.91 1.45 5.68
CA ILE A 78 -1.52 1.73 6.07
C ILE A 78 -0.65 0.48 5.89
N ASP A 79 -1.12 -0.68 6.33
CA ASP A 79 -0.41 -1.97 6.19
C ASP A 79 -0.19 -2.32 4.72
N ALA A 80 -1.20 -2.17 3.87
CA ALA A 80 -1.07 -2.41 2.43
C ALA A 80 -0.02 -1.49 1.77
N LEU A 81 0.05 -0.21 2.18
CA LEU A 81 1.09 0.70 1.69
C LEU A 81 2.49 0.31 2.22
N PHE A 82 2.59 -0.18 3.45
CA PHE A 82 3.84 -0.71 4.01
C PHE A 82 4.34 -1.91 3.21
N ASP A 83 3.48 -2.90 2.98
CA ASP A 83 3.81 -4.13 2.25
C ASP A 83 4.26 -3.82 0.82
N TRP A 84 3.55 -2.91 0.15
CA TRP A 84 3.90 -2.50 -1.21
C TRP A 84 5.28 -1.83 -1.27
N LEU A 85 5.58 -0.93 -0.31
CA LEU A 85 6.87 -0.26 -0.22
C LEU A 85 8.01 -1.25 0.05
N GLU A 86 7.78 -2.23 0.92
CA GLU A 86 8.78 -3.26 1.24
C GLU A 86 9.02 -4.21 0.06
N ALA A 87 7.96 -4.64 -0.63
CA ALA A 87 8.05 -5.49 -1.81
C ALA A 87 8.86 -4.81 -2.93
N ASN A 88 8.65 -3.51 -3.15
CA ASN A 88 9.41 -2.73 -4.13
C ASN A 88 10.88 -2.59 -3.75
N GLU A 89 11.20 -2.42 -2.47
CA GLU A 89 12.60 -2.34 -2.00
C GLU A 89 13.33 -3.69 -2.15
N ARG A 90 12.64 -4.80 -1.89
CA ARG A 90 13.16 -6.17 -2.11
C ARG A 90 13.35 -6.48 -3.60
N GLY A 91 12.45 -5.99 -4.46
CA GLY A 91 12.56 -6.09 -5.92
C GLY A 91 13.80 -5.37 -6.45
N GLN A 92 14.03 -4.12 -6.02
CA GLN A 92 15.21 -3.33 -6.41
C GLN A 92 16.53 -3.99 -5.98
N ARG A 93 16.58 -4.66 -4.81
CA ARG A 93 17.78 -5.38 -4.37
C ARG A 93 18.11 -6.59 -5.24
N ARG A 94 17.12 -7.28 -5.78
CA ARG A 94 17.33 -8.44 -6.67
C ARG A 94 17.81 -8.03 -8.06
N GLU A 95 17.46 -6.82 -8.51
CA GLU A 95 17.83 -6.33 -9.83
C GLU A 95 19.24 -5.71 -9.90
N ARG A 96 19.93 -5.47 -8.79
CA ARG A 96 21.31 -4.98 -8.81
C ARG A 96 22.20 -6.16 -9.20
N PRO A 97 22.72 -6.25 -10.45
CA PRO A 97 23.68 -7.28 -10.77
C PRO A 97 24.93 -6.92 -9.98
N ASP A 98 25.44 -7.85 -9.18
CA ASP A 98 26.83 -7.79 -8.74
C ASP A 98 27.66 -7.61 -10.01
N ARG A 99 28.13 -6.39 -10.25
CA ARG A 99 29.13 -6.09 -11.27
C ARG A 99 30.43 -6.71 -10.76
N MET A 100 30.54 -8.02 -10.95
CA MET A 100 31.81 -8.73 -10.92
C MET A 100 32.44 -8.56 -12.30
N TYR A 101 33.23 -7.50 -12.43
CA TYR A 101 34.34 -7.47 -13.38
C TYR A 101 35.60 -7.16 -12.57
N ASP A 102 36.44 -8.17 -12.41
CA ASP A 102 37.87 -8.14 -12.76
C ASP A 102 38.34 -9.58 -13.03
#